data_AF-A0A536DXH6-F1
#
_entry.id   AF-A0A536DXH6-F1
#
_cell.length_a   1.000
_cell.length_b   1.000
_cell.length_c   1.000
_cell.angle_alpha   90.00
_cell.angle_beta   90.00
_cell.angle_gamma   90.00
#
_symmetry.space_group_name_H-M   'P 1'
#
loop_
_entity.id
_entity.type
_entity.pdbx_description
1 polymer ?
#
loop_
_entity_poly.entity_id
_entity_poly.type
_entity_poly.pdbx_seq_one_letter_code
_entity_poly.pdbx_strand_id
1 'polypeptide(L)'
;MATIHEARFVLFDNDTRLAFVTSFDGPWDAYMEDFFTSGPTLALFDVIFRHVEGYEGLPDLAALKALINGAQETAAAYARNYGGTVKEIRKQQRVNDAFQQVLDDPKAAEALQHRALKPLLDEAGA
;
A
#
# COMPACT_ATOMS: atom_id res chain seq x y z
N MET A 1 3.77 9.00 0.02
CA MET A 1 2.79 7.88 -0.07
C MET A 1 3.26 6.81 -1.06
N ALA A 2 4.28 6.01 -0.68
CA ALA A 2 4.91 5.06 -1.60
C ALA A 2 5.24 3.69 -0.99
N THR A 3 4.67 3.37 0.17
CA THR A 3 4.96 2.14 0.93
C THR A 3 3.71 1.41 1.40
N ILE A 4 2.56 2.10 1.54
CA ILE A 4 1.29 1.49 1.98
C ILE A 4 0.64 0.74 0.83
N HIS A 5 0.39 -0.56 1.03
CA HIS A 5 -0.38 -1.40 0.11
C HIS A 5 -1.88 -1.24 0.33
N GLU A 6 -2.31 -1.27 1.59
CA GLU A 6 -3.71 -1.10 1.99
C GLU A 6 -3.80 -0.54 3.41
N ALA A 7 -4.91 0.15 3.68
CA ALA A 7 -5.32 0.59 5.01
C ALA A 7 -6.82 0.39 5.12
N ARG A 8 -7.28 -0.30 6.17
CA ARG A 8 -8.70 -0.55 6.43
C ARG A 8 -9.07 -0.26 7.86
N PHE A 9 -10.27 0.27 8.03
CA PHE A 9 -10.93 0.50 9.31
C PHE A 9 -12.17 -0.37 9.36
N VAL A 10 -12.29 -1.17 10.41
CA VAL A 10 -13.40 -2.11 10.56
C VAL A 10 -13.99 -1.92 11.93
N LEU A 11 -15.27 -1.55 11.98
CA LEU A 11 -16.06 -1.66 13.20
C LEU A 11 -16.46 -3.14 13.37
N PHE A 12 -16.26 -3.65 14.57
CA PHE A 12 -16.62 -5.02 14.93
C PHE A 12 -17.14 -5.04 16.36
N ASP A 13 -17.63 -6.20 16.79
CA ASP A 13 -18.20 -6.37 18.13
C ASP A 13 -19.36 -5.39 18.40
N ASN A 14 -20.39 -5.46 17.56
CA ASN A 14 -21.55 -4.54 17.57
C ASN A 14 -21.15 -3.06 17.54
N ASP A 15 -20.19 -2.72 16.69
CA ASP A 15 -19.64 -1.37 16.51
C ASP A 15 -19.03 -0.74 17.77
N THR A 16 -18.67 -1.55 18.77
CA THR A 16 -18.00 -1.07 20.00
C THR A 16 -16.48 -1.08 19.90
N ARG A 17 -15.91 -1.76 18.90
CA ARG A 17 -14.45 -1.86 18.71
C ARG A 17 -14.05 -1.51 17.29
N LEU A 18 -12.90 -0.83 17.16
CA LEU A 18 -12.30 -0.46 15.89
C LEU A 18 -11.04 -1.29 15.65
N ALA A 19 -10.97 -1.98 14.51
CA ALA A 19 -9.75 -2.56 14.00
C ALA A 19 -9.18 -1.65 12.89
N PHE A 20 -7.97 -1.14 13.11
CA PHE A 20 -7.17 -0.51 12.06
C PHE A 20 -6.13 -1.52 11.56
N VAL A 21 -6.20 -1.88 10.29
CA VAL A 21 -5.27 -2.84 9.69
C VAL A 21 -4.61 -2.23 8.46
N THR A 22 -3.28 -2.34 8.41
CA THR A 22 -2.45 -1.78 7.36
C THR A 22 -1.43 -2.83 6.92
N SER A 23 -1.09 -2.83 5.64
CA SER A 23 0.11 -3.53 5.14
C SER A 23 0.97 -2.55 4.35
N PHE A 24 2.28 -2.64 4.54
CA PHE A 24 3.22 -1.66 4.04
C PHE A 24 4.60 -2.26 3.77
N ASP A 25 5.41 -1.55 3.01
CA ASP A 25 6.79 -1.86 2.73
C ASP A 25 7.73 -1.35 3.83
N GLY A 26 8.75 -2.15 4.13
CA GLY A 26 9.84 -1.74 5.02
C GLY A 26 9.49 -1.88 6.51
N PRO A 27 10.36 -1.33 7.37
CA PRO A 27 10.20 -1.44 8.82
C PRO A 27 9.08 -0.54 9.33
N TRP A 28 8.50 -0.93 10.47
CA TRP A 28 7.41 -0.20 11.13
C TRP A 28 7.74 1.27 11.40
N ASP A 29 8.97 1.58 11.83
CA ASP A 29 9.37 2.97 12.10
C ASP A 29 9.32 3.85 10.84
N ALA A 30 9.84 3.35 9.71
CA ALA A 30 9.80 4.08 8.45
C ALA A 30 8.36 4.28 7.96
N TYR A 31 7.50 3.28 8.15
CA TYR A 31 6.08 3.41 7.90
C TYR A 31 5.45 4.51 8.76
N MET A 32 5.70 4.53 10.07
CA MET A 32 5.13 5.55 10.97
C MET A 32 5.63 6.97 10.65
N GLU A 33 6.86 7.11 10.17
CA GLU A 33 7.40 8.40 9.71
C GLU A 33 6.76 8.86 8.39
N ASP A 34 6.66 7.97 7.39
CA ASP A 34 5.93 8.21 6.15
C ASP A 34 4.47 8.59 6.41
N PHE A 35 3.90 7.96 7.43
CA PHE A 35 2.52 8.13 7.84
C PHE A 35 2.28 9.52 8.45
N PHE A 36 3.12 9.94 9.42
CA PHE A 36 2.99 11.22 10.13
C PHE A 36 3.22 12.44 9.23
N THR A 37 4.12 12.34 8.27
CA THR A 37 4.52 13.49 7.43
C THR A 37 3.49 13.93 6.40
N SER A 38 2.40 13.17 6.23
CA SER A 38 1.49 13.34 5.09
C SER A 38 0.27 14.24 5.33
N GLY A 39 0.17 14.97 6.46
CA GLY A 39 -0.84 16.01 6.72
C GLY A 39 -2.30 15.52 6.68
N PRO A 40 -2.95 15.45 5.49
CA PRO A 40 -4.20 14.73 5.26
C PRO A 40 -4.42 13.43 6.04
N THR A 41 -3.40 12.59 6.17
CA THR A 41 -3.52 11.32 6.93
C THR A 41 -3.71 11.54 8.43
N LEU A 42 -3.04 12.55 9.01
CA LEU A 42 -3.22 12.90 10.42
C LEU A 42 -4.63 13.41 10.69
N ALA A 43 -5.17 14.25 9.79
CA ALA A 43 -6.55 14.72 9.89
C ALA A 43 -7.56 13.57 9.78
N LEU A 44 -7.33 12.60 8.87
CA LEU A 44 -8.17 11.41 8.76
C LEU A 44 -8.15 10.59 10.06
N PHE A 45 -6.98 10.44 10.67
CA PHE A 45 -6.83 9.70 11.91
C PHE A 45 -7.52 10.40 13.07
N ASP A 46 -7.35 11.72 13.19
CA ASP A 46 -8.05 12.47 14.22
C ASP A 46 -9.57 12.33 14.09
N VAL A 47 -10.11 12.39 12.87
CA VAL A 47 -11.54 12.16 12.60
C VAL A 47 -12.01 10.77 13.05
N ILE A 48 -11.17 9.75 12.92
CA ILE A 48 -11.52 8.36 13.25
C ILE A 48 -11.27 8.05 14.74
N PHE A 49 -10.04 8.26 15.22
CA PHE A 49 -9.59 7.86 16.55
C PHE A 49 -10.14 8.73 17.67
N ARG A 50 -10.66 9.94 17.39
CA ARG A 50 -11.41 10.72 18.41
C ARG A 50 -12.64 10.01 18.98
N HIS A 51 -13.07 8.92 18.35
CA HIS A 51 -14.17 8.08 18.80
C HIS A 51 -13.69 6.84 19.59
N VAL A 52 -12.38 6.65 19.76
CA VAL A 52 -11.76 5.53 20.48
C VAL A 52 -11.44 5.96 21.92
N GLU A 53 -11.71 5.09 22.87
CA GLU A 53 -11.38 5.32 24.29
C GLU A 53 -9.86 5.53 24.50
N GLY A 54 -9.50 6.50 25.32
CA GLY A 54 -8.09 6.84 25.60
C GLY A 54 -7.41 7.70 24.53
N TYR A 55 -8.14 8.14 23.49
CA TYR A 55 -7.61 9.11 22.53
C TYR A 55 -7.62 10.52 23.10
N GLU A 56 -6.45 11.14 23.23
CA GLU A 56 -6.28 12.51 23.73
C GLU A 56 -5.78 13.48 22.62
N GLY A 57 -5.81 13.04 21.36
CA GLY A 57 -5.23 13.75 20.23
C GLY A 57 -3.91 13.17 19.75
N LEU A 58 -3.41 13.70 18.63
CA LEU A 58 -2.13 13.31 18.02
C LEU A 58 -1.21 14.54 17.90
N PRO A 59 -0.68 15.07 19.02
CA PRO A 59 0.15 16.28 19.00
C PRO A 59 1.48 16.08 18.26
N ASP A 60 2.00 14.85 18.24
CA ASP A 60 3.26 14.51 17.59
C ASP A 60 3.33 13.02 17.17
N LEU A 61 4.45 12.64 16.54
CA LEU A 61 4.71 11.27 16.09
C LEU A 61 4.83 10.30 17.26
N ALA A 62 5.29 10.75 18.42
CA ALA A 62 5.47 9.89 19.59
C ALA A 62 4.12 9.48 20.19
N ALA A 63 3.18 10.42 20.31
CA ALA A 63 1.81 10.16 20.75
C ALA A 63 1.10 9.18 19.80
N LEU A 64 1.28 9.35 18.49
CA LEU A 64 0.74 8.41 17.50
C LEU A 64 1.34 7.01 17.65
N LYS A 65 2.67 6.91 17.74
CA LYS A 65 3.37 5.63 17.95
C LYS A 65 2.89 4.95 19.23
N ALA A 66 2.71 5.70 20.31
CA ALA A 66 2.21 5.19 21.58
C ALA A 66 0.76 4.67 21.48
N LEU A 67 -0.13 5.42 20.83
CA LEU A 67 -1.52 5.01 20.60
C LEU A 67 -1.58 3.69 19.80
N ILE A 68 -0.86 3.61 18.68
CA ILE A 68 -0.86 2.41 17.82
C ILE A 68 -0.24 1.23 18.54
N ASN A 69 0.92 1.40 19.19
CA ASN A 69 1.59 0.31 19.92
C ASN A 69 0.77 -0.17 21.13
N GLY A 70 0.09 0.74 21.83
CA GLY A 70 -0.73 0.41 23.00
C GLY A 70 -1.94 -0.46 22.67
N ALA A 71 -2.40 -0.43 21.41
CA ALA A 71 -3.53 -1.21 20.91
C ALA A 71 -3.10 -2.30 19.90
N GLN A 72 -1.80 -2.47 19.66
CA GLN A 72 -1.30 -3.38 18.63
C GLN A 72 -1.41 -4.84 19.09
N GLU A 73 -2.08 -5.65 18.29
CA GLU A 73 -2.20 -7.09 18.49
C GLU A 73 -1.35 -7.85 17.48
N THR A 74 -0.75 -8.97 17.91
CA THR A 74 0.00 -9.86 17.01
C THR A 74 -0.95 -10.63 16.10
N ALA A 75 -0.78 -10.51 14.79
CA ALA A 75 -1.57 -11.27 13.83
C ALA A 75 -1.31 -12.78 13.99
N ALA A 76 -2.39 -13.57 14.09
CA ALA A 76 -2.30 -15.03 14.16
C ALA A 76 -1.87 -15.65 12.81
N ALA A 77 -2.18 -14.98 11.70
CA ALA A 77 -1.73 -15.34 10.37
C ALA A 77 -1.72 -14.10 9.46
N TYR A 78 -0.79 -14.06 8.52
CA TYR A 78 -0.74 -13.10 7.43
C TYR A 78 -0.31 -13.82 6.16
N ALA A 79 -1.08 -13.65 5.09
CA ALA A 79 -0.78 -14.22 3.79
C ALA A 79 -0.97 -13.15 2.72
N ARG A 80 0.01 -13.08 1.81
CA ARG A 80 -0.03 -12.20 0.65
C ARG A 80 0.29 -13.02 -0.59
N ASN A 81 -0.66 -13.09 -1.50
CA ASN A 81 -0.56 -13.97 -2.67
C ASN A 81 0.38 -13.45 -3.77
N TYR A 82 0.83 -12.19 -3.66
CA TYR A 82 1.78 -11.58 -4.59
C TYR A 82 2.84 -10.80 -3.82
N GLY A 83 4.08 -10.89 -4.29
CA GLY A 83 5.21 -10.16 -3.73
C GLY A 83 5.33 -8.74 -4.29
N GLY A 84 6.43 -8.08 -3.92
CA GLY A 84 6.79 -6.77 -4.45
C GLY A 84 6.35 -5.60 -3.58
N THR A 85 7.20 -4.58 -3.58
CA THR A 85 6.94 -3.28 -2.98
C THR A 85 5.94 -2.48 -3.82
N VAL A 86 5.25 -1.51 -3.21
CA VAL A 86 4.39 -0.55 -3.91
C VAL A 86 5.15 0.11 -5.07
N LYS A 87 6.44 0.40 -4.87
CA LYS A 87 7.31 0.98 -5.90
C LYS A 87 7.52 0.03 -7.08
N GLU A 88 7.77 -1.25 -6.82
CA GLU A 88 7.94 -2.26 -7.86
C GLU A 88 6.64 -2.51 -8.62
N ILE A 89 5.52 -2.66 -7.92
CA ILE A 89 4.19 -2.87 -8.52
C ILE A 89 3.81 -1.69 -9.43
N ARG A 90 3.98 -0.45 -8.94
CA ARG A 90 3.73 0.75 -9.77
C ARG A 90 4.68 0.83 -10.97
N LYS A 91 5.92 0.36 -10.84
CA LYS A 91 6.84 0.29 -11.97
C LYS A 91 6.37 -0.74 -12.99
N GLN A 92 5.95 -1.93 -12.55
CA GLN A 92 5.41 -2.98 -13.41
C GLN A 92 4.19 -2.48 -14.20
N GLN A 93 3.26 -1.77 -13.56
CA GLN A 93 2.13 -1.12 -14.23
C GLN A 93 2.59 -0.16 -15.33
N ARG A 94 3.51 0.77 -15.00
CA ARG A 94 4.04 1.72 -16.00
C ARG A 94 4.78 1.04 -17.15
N VAL A 95 5.50 -0.05 -16.87
CA VAL A 95 6.17 -0.85 -17.90
C VAL A 95 5.14 -1.52 -18.80
N ASN A 96 4.06 -2.08 -18.23
CA ASN A 96 2.97 -2.64 -19.01
C ASN A 96 2.29 -1.57 -19.88
N ASP A 97 1.97 -0.40 -19.32
CA ASP A 97 1.36 0.69 -20.08
C ASP A 97 2.25 1.15 -21.25
N ALA A 98 3.55 1.29 -21.02
CA ALA A 98 4.51 1.60 -22.06
C ALA A 98 4.60 0.49 -23.12
N PHE A 99 4.48 -0.77 -22.71
CA PHE A 99 4.42 -1.89 -23.64
C PHE A 99 3.15 -1.87 -24.49
N GLN A 100 1.99 -1.56 -23.92
CA GLN A 100 0.75 -1.37 -24.70
C GLN A 100 0.91 -0.27 -25.75
N GLN A 101 1.55 0.86 -25.40
CA GLN A 101 1.85 1.92 -26.37
C GLN A 101 2.75 1.46 -27.52
N VAL A 102 3.68 0.52 -27.26
CA VAL A 102 4.46 -0.11 -28.33
C VAL A 102 3.55 -0.94 -29.22
N LEU A 103 2.65 -1.76 -28.65
CA LEU A 103 1.74 -2.60 -29.44
C LEU A 103 0.79 -1.78 -30.33
N ASP A 104 0.40 -0.59 -29.88
CA ASP A 104 -0.48 0.32 -30.62
C ASP A 104 0.23 1.04 -31.80
N ASP A 105 1.57 1.03 -31.86
CA ASP A 105 2.31 1.62 -32.97
C ASP A 105 2.18 0.74 -34.23
N PRO A 106 1.70 1.29 -35.38
CA PRO A 106 1.58 0.53 -36.63
C PRO A 106 2.88 -0.13 -37.12
N LYS A 107 4.05 0.37 -36.68
CA LYS A 107 5.37 -0.19 -37.02
C LYS A 107 5.84 -1.27 -36.06
N ALA A 108 5.13 -1.51 -34.96
CA ALA A 108 5.52 -2.50 -33.96
C ALA A 108 5.56 -3.92 -34.52
N ALA A 109 4.70 -4.23 -35.50
CA ALA A 109 4.66 -5.56 -36.11
C ALA A 109 6.02 -6.03 -36.66
N GLU A 110 6.86 -5.13 -37.18
CA GLU A 110 8.22 -5.46 -37.62
C GLU A 110 9.15 -5.66 -36.42
N ALA A 111 9.13 -4.74 -35.45
CA ALA A 111 10.00 -4.79 -34.27
C ALA A 111 9.76 -6.03 -33.40
N LEU A 112 8.49 -6.43 -33.25
CA LEU A 112 8.07 -7.55 -32.40
C LEU A 112 8.40 -8.94 -32.98
N GLN A 113 8.80 -9.03 -34.25
CA GLN A 113 9.24 -10.30 -34.85
C GLN A 113 10.59 -10.79 -34.31
N HIS A 114 11.36 -9.92 -33.65
CA HIS A 114 12.69 -10.28 -33.17
C HIS A 114 12.62 -11.34 -32.06
N ARG A 115 13.31 -12.47 -32.23
CA ARG A 115 13.26 -13.62 -31.31
C ARG A 115 13.57 -13.27 -29.84
N ALA A 116 14.40 -12.26 -29.59
CA ALA A 116 14.71 -11.81 -28.23
C ALA A 116 13.49 -11.27 -27.47
N LEU A 117 12.43 -10.84 -28.16
CA LEU A 117 11.19 -10.36 -27.55
C LEU A 117 10.22 -11.50 -27.23
N LYS A 118 10.48 -12.72 -27.69
CA LYS A 118 9.58 -13.86 -27.47
C LYS A 118 9.18 -14.05 -26.00
N PRO A 119 10.10 -14.02 -25.01
CA PRO A 119 9.70 -14.20 -23.61
C PRO A 119 8.75 -13.10 -23.11
N LEU A 120 8.95 -11.85 -23.57
CA LEU A 120 8.09 -10.72 -23.20
C LEU A 120 6.70 -10.86 -23.85
N LEU A 121 6.65 -11.29 -25.11
CA LEU A 121 5.39 -11.49 -25.84
C LEU A 121 4.60 -12.70 -25.32
N ASP A 122 5.30 -13.78 -24.95
CA ASP A 122 4.68 -14.95 -24.34
C ASP A 122 4.00 -14.58 -23.01
N GLU A 123 4.69 -13.82 -22.15
CA GLU A 123 4.13 -13.35 -20.87
C GLU A 123 2.97 -12.38 -21.06
N ALA A 124 3.08 -11.45 -22.03
CA ALA A 124 2.02 -10.48 -22.28
C ALA A 124 0.73 -11.11 -22.86
N GLY A 125 0.82 -12.32 -23.43
CA GLY A 125 -0.32 -13.06 -23.96
C GLY A 125 -0.90 -14.13 -23.01
N ALA A 126 -0.32 -14.31 -21.82
CA ALA A 126 -0.77 -15.27 -20.81
C ALA A 126 -1.94 -14.73 -19.95
#